data_AF-A0A850WRB9-F1
#
_entry.id   AF-A0A850WRB9-F1
#
_cell.length_a   1.000
_cell.length_b   1.000
_cell.length_c   1.000
_cell.angle_alpha   90.00
_cell.angle_beta   90.00
_cell.angle_gamma   90.00
#
_symmetry.space_group_name_H-M   'P 1'
#
loop_
_entity.id
_entity.type
_entity.pdbx_description
1 polymer ?
#
loop_
_entity_poly.entity_id
_entity_poly.type
_entity_poly.pdbx_seq_one_letter_code
_entity_poly.pdbx_strand_id
1 'polypeptide(L)'
;MVNKRHNGNLLVHLGPKLQACPEKLLRQRRGHDGQTEYLIQWSIVSLEERAAGGSSTSSAETKLENISMWMSAEEVCASCPALLGKRNPEGQWVKEEKAASPLAADVLLDEASLLEMKADVRSLVQRAGRQMATSGALESSILNTIHVLSAYASIGSLAGAFRETGALDLLMKMLCHKEKQIRRSAGRMLRALASHDAGSWAYVLLSLSQQDGIEQHMYFDSRYTLLELFAETTSSEEQCVSFEGIHLPQV
;
A
#
# COMPACT_ATOMS: atom_id res chain seq x y z
N MET A 1 17.61 -3.59 35.78
CA MET A 1 16.72 -2.43 35.52
C MET A 1 15.31 -2.80 35.98
N VAL A 2 14.79 -2.13 37.01
CA VAL A 2 13.46 -2.45 37.57
C VAL A 2 12.41 -1.65 36.81
N ASN A 3 11.64 -2.32 35.95
CA ASN A 3 10.53 -1.70 35.24
C ASN A 3 9.41 -1.39 36.25
N LYS A 4 9.15 -0.10 36.49
CA LYS A 4 8.04 0.34 37.36
C LYS A 4 6.72 0.19 36.59
N ARG A 5 5.70 -0.38 37.24
CA ARG A 5 4.34 -0.48 36.70
C ARG A 5 3.51 0.66 37.28
N HIS A 6 2.80 1.41 36.43
CA HIS A 6 1.84 2.42 36.88
C HIS A 6 0.49 2.11 36.24
N ASN A 7 -0.54 1.93 37.07
CA ASN A 7 -1.89 1.56 36.64
C ASN A 7 -1.96 0.27 35.78
N GLY A 8 -1.10 -0.71 36.08
CA GLY A 8 -1.02 -1.99 35.36
C GLY A 8 -0.24 -1.96 34.04
N ASN A 9 0.12 -0.78 33.53
CA ASN A 9 0.91 -0.63 32.31
C ASN A 9 2.42 -0.57 32.61
N LEU A 10 3.22 -1.14 31.71
CA LEU A 10 4.68 -1.16 31.73
C LEU A 10 5.21 0.23 31.34
N LEU A 11 6.04 0.80 32.21
CA LEU A 11 6.79 2.01 31.90
C LEU A 11 8.21 1.62 31.49
N VAL A 12 8.60 2.03 30.28
CA VAL A 12 9.93 1.74 29.74
C VAL A 12 10.79 2.99 29.89
N HIS A 13 11.94 2.87 30.55
CA HIS A 13 12.90 3.98 30.66
C HIS A 13 13.79 3.99 29.42
N LEU A 14 13.71 5.05 28.62
CA LEU A 14 14.53 5.23 27.41
C LEU A 14 15.82 6.01 27.69
N GLY A 15 15.95 6.61 28.87
CA GLY A 15 17.15 7.32 29.33
C GLY A 15 16.98 7.90 30.73
N PRO A 16 17.97 8.62 31.27
CA PRO A 16 17.94 9.17 32.63
C PRO A 16 16.81 10.19 32.89
N LYS A 17 16.23 10.76 31.83
CA LYS A 17 15.14 11.75 31.91
C LYS A 17 13.91 11.43 31.04
N LEU A 18 13.88 10.29 30.34
CA LEU A 18 12.83 9.96 29.37
C LEU A 18 12.17 8.61 29.68
N GLN A 19 10.84 8.61 29.68
CA GLN A 19 10.02 7.43 29.93
C GLN A 19 8.96 7.29 28.84
N ALA A 20 8.86 6.10 28.25
CA ALA A 20 7.78 5.75 27.36
C ALA A 20 6.65 5.07 28.12
N CYS A 21 5.42 5.55 27.90
CA CYS A 21 4.21 4.93 28.41
C CYS A 21 3.23 4.62 27.27
N PRO A 22 2.55 3.47 27.32
CA PRO A 22 1.57 3.10 26.31
C PRO A 22 0.31 3.94 26.54
N GLU A 23 -0.08 4.72 25.54
CA GLU A 23 -1.17 5.70 25.63
C GLU A 23 -2.45 5.15 25.00
N LYS A 24 -2.38 4.65 23.76
CA LYS A 24 -3.55 4.27 22.97
C LYS A 24 -3.28 3.08 22.07
N LEU A 25 -4.27 2.20 21.94
CA LEU A 25 -4.33 1.22 20.87
C LEU A 25 -4.91 1.89 19.62
N LEU A 26 -4.16 1.92 18.52
CA LEU A 26 -4.55 2.59 17.28
C LEU A 26 -5.20 1.64 16.28
N ARG A 27 -4.64 0.43 16.12
CA ARG A 27 -5.07 -0.51 15.08
C ARG A 27 -4.81 -1.95 15.49
N GLN A 28 -5.56 -2.88 14.92
CA GLN A 28 -5.35 -4.31 15.05
C GLN A 28 -5.21 -4.92 13.65
N ARG A 29 -4.27 -5.86 13.47
CA ARG A 29 -4.11 -6.64 12.23
C ARG A 29 -3.89 -8.11 12.56
N ARG A 30 -3.99 -8.96 11.54
CA ARG A 30 -3.56 -10.36 11.62
C ARG A 30 -2.18 -10.46 10.98
N GLY A 31 -1.18 -10.92 11.74
CA GLY A 31 0.18 -11.12 11.26
C GLY A 31 0.31 -12.34 10.33
N HIS A 32 1.50 -12.54 9.76
CA HIS A 32 1.80 -13.65 8.84
C HIS A 32 1.64 -15.04 9.46
N ASP A 33 1.79 -15.13 10.77
CA ASP A 33 1.59 -16.34 11.58
C ASP A 33 0.11 -16.60 11.92
N GLY A 34 -0.80 -15.73 11.46
CA GLY A 34 -2.21 -15.79 11.76
C GLY A 34 -2.60 -15.26 13.14
N GLN A 35 -1.63 -14.79 13.94
CA GLN A 35 -1.85 -14.20 15.26
C GLN A 35 -2.28 -12.75 15.17
N THR A 36 -2.88 -12.25 16.25
CA THR A 36 -3.37 -10.87 16.31
C THR A 36 -2.26 -9.95 16.79
N GLU A 37 -1.97 -8.93 15.99
CA GLU A 37 -1.04 -7.86 16.34
C GLU A 37 -1.79 -6.54 16.55
N TYR A 38 -1.26 -5.72 17.44
CA TYR A 38 -1.84 -4.49 17.92
C TYR A 38 -0.84 -3.34 17.75
N LEU A 39 -1.24 -2.27 17.08
CA LEU A 39 -0.44 -1.05 16.95
C LEU A 39 -0.72 -0.17 18.16
N ILE A 40 0.24 -0.11 19.07
CA ILE A 40 0.16 0.70 20.28
C ILE A 40 0.95 1.99 20.07
N GLN A 41 0.30 3.12 20.35
CA GLN A 41 0.96 4.41 20.46
C GLN A 41 1.54 4.57 21.87
N TRP A 42 2.82 4.88 21.93
CA TRP A 42 3.58 5.16 23.12
C TRP A 42 3.93 6.65 23.14
N SER A 43 3.59 7.33 24.23
CA SER A 43 4.04 8.69 24.46
C SER A 43 5.36 8.68 25.23
N ILE A 44 6.31 9.47 24.74
CA ILE A 44 7.58 9.72 25.43
C ILE A 44 7.39 10.96 26.28
N VAL A 45 7.51 10.78 27.59
CA VAL A 45 7.35 11.83 28.58
C VAL A 45 8.69 12.12 29.23
N SER A 46 9.02 13.41 29.37
CA SER A 46 10.17 13.85 30.14
C SER A 46 9.85 13.80 31.64
N LEU A 47 10.78 13.30 32.45
CA LEU A 47 10.57 13.18 33.90
C LEU A 47 10.45 14.56 34.60
N GLU A 48 11.01 15.62 34.00
CA GLU A 48 10.97 17.01 34.50
C GLU A 48 9.55 17.62 34.43
N GLU A 49 8.76 17.31 33.40
CA GLU A 49 7.38 17.81 33.26
C GLU A 49 6.41 17.20 34.28
N ARG A 50 6.71 16.00 34.81
CA ARG A 50 5.82 15.29 35.74
C ARG A 50 5.92 15.78 37.19
N ALA A 51 7.02 16.47 37.54
CA ALA A 51 7.23 17.04 38.87
C ALA A 51 6.57 18.42 39.04
N ALA A 52 6.22 19.10 37.94
CA ALA A 52 5.54 20.39 37.95
C ALA A 52 4.02 20.22 38.04
N GLY A 53 3.55 19.73 39.19
CA GLY A 53 2.15 19.82 39.57
C GLY A 53 1.77 21.29 39.80
N GLY A 54 1.19 21.93 38.79
CA GLY A 54 0.40 23.14 38.95
C GLY A 54 1.09 24.47 38.61
N SER A 55 0.41 25.22 37.75
CA SER A 55 0.53 26.67 37.56
C SER A 55 1.82 27.21 36.91
N SER A 56 1.78 27.38 35.59
CA SER A 56 2.15 28.67 34.98
C SER A 56 1.77 28.72 33.50
N THR A 57 1.25 29.87 33.11
CA THR A 57 0.78 30.24 31.79
C THR A 57 1.95 30.45 30.83
N SER A 58 2.21 29.51 29.95
CA SER A 58 2.79 29.81 28.64
C SER A 58 2.49 28.68 27.68
N SER A 59 1.71 28.99 26.65
CA SER A 59 1.47 28.16 25.48
C SER A 59 2.79 27.95 24.73
N ALA A 60 3.59 26.99 25.18
CA ALA A 60 4.65 26.37 24.40
C ALA A 60 4.18 24.96 24.12
N GLU A 61 3.94 24.66 22.84
CA GLU A 61 3.62 23.32 22.36
C GLU A 61 4.78 22.38 22.71
N THR A 62 4.75 21.76 23.89
CA THR A 62 5.67 20.68 24.25
C THR A 62 5.27 19.49 23.40
N LYS A 63 5.98 19.34 22.28
CA LYS A 63 5.83 18.31 21.27
C LYS A 63 6.01 16.95 21.93
N LEU A 64 4.91 16.33 22.39
CA LEU A 64 4.88 14.94 22.82
C LEU A 64 5.35 14.07 21.65
N GLU A 65 6.56 13.52 21.77
CA GLU A 65 7.08 12.57 20.81
C GLU A 65 6.34 11.25 21.01
N ASN A 66 5.54 10.90 20.01
CA ASN A 66 4.77 9.67 20.00
C ASN A 66 5.44 8.67 19.07
N ILE A 67 5.67 7.45 19.55
CA ILE A 67 6.15 6.33 18.75
C ILE A 67 5.05 5.29 18.69
N SER A 68 4.75 4.79 17.49
CA SER A 68 3.80 3.70 17.31
C SER A 68 4.56 2.40 17.08
N MET A 69 4.17 1.32 17.77
CA MET A 69 4.84 0.02 17.70
C MET A 69 3.80 -1.09 17.60
N TRP A 70 4.01 -2.01 16.65
CA TRP A 70 3.23 -3.25 16.58
C TRP A 70 3.70 -4.21 17.67
N MET A 71 2.74 -4.81 18.36
CA MET A 71 2.98 -5.75 19.45
C MET A 71 2.03 -6.92 19.32
N SER A 72 2.49 -8.12 19.65
CA SER A 72 1.67 -9.32 19.74
C SER A 72 0.63 -9.23 20.87
N ALA A 73 -0.39 -10.09 20.82
CA ALA A 73 -1.40 -10.16 21.86
C ALA A 73 -0.80 -10.44 23.25
N GLU A 74 0.21 -11.31 23.31
CA GLU A 74 0.94 -11.67 24.52
C GLU A 74 1.71 -10.47 25.08
N GLU A 75 2.41 -9.73 24.22
CA GLU A 75 3.19 -8.55 24.61
C GLU A 75 2.30 -7.40 25.08
N VAL A 76 1.13 -7.19 24.45
CA VAL A 76 0.14 -6.20 24.90
C VAL A 76 -0.48 -6.60 26.23
N CYS A 77 -0.81 -7.88 26.43
CA CYS A 77 -1.30 -8.38 27.72
C CYS A 77 -0.27 -8.20 28.84
N ALA A 78 1.02 -8.39 28.54
CA ALA A 78 2.11 -8.20 29.49
C ALA A 78 2.42 -6.72 29.76
N SER A 79 2.27 -5.86 28.75
CA SER A 79 2.77 -4.48 28.78
C SER A 79 1.69 -3.43 29.02
N CYS A 80 0.47 -3.62 28.51
CA CYS A 80 -0.60 -2.64 28.63
C CYS A 80 -2.02 -3.26 28.61
N PRO A 81 -2.33 -4.16 29.56
CA PRO A 81 -3.63 -4.85 29.59
C PRO A 81 -4.83 -3.89 29.74
N ALA A 82 -4.62 -2.70 30.32
CA ALA A 82 -5.68 -1.71 30.50
C ALA A 82 -6.18 -1.10 29.17
N LEU A 83 -5.37 -1.15 28.10
CA LEU A 83 -5.75 -0.64 26.78
C LEU A 83 -6.65 -1.61 26.00
N LEU A 84 -6.61 -2.91 26.35
CA LEU A 84 -7.49 -3.92 25.75
C LEU A 84 -8.94 -3.84 26.30
N GLY A 85 -9.13 -3.30 27.51
CA GLY A 85 -10.43 -3.25 28.18
C GLY A 85 -11.26 -1.97 27.95
N LYS A 86 -10.67 -0.89 27.41
CA LYS A 86 -11.38 0.38 27.19
C LYS A 86 -11.98 0.45 25.78
N ARG A 87 -13.12 -0.20 25.58
CA ARG A 87 -14.03 0.07 24.45
C ARG A 87 -15.32 0.70 24.97
N ASN A 88 -15.47 2.02 24.82
CA ASN A 88 -16.79 2.61 24.68
C ASN A 88 -17.25 2.36 23.24
N PRO A 89 -18.44 1.78 22.99
CA PRO A 89 -18.91 1.42 21.65
C PRO A 89 -19.49 2.60 20.85
N GLU A 90 -19.15 3.84 21.17
CA GLU A 90 -19.78 5.03 20.60
C GLU A 90 -18.75 5.87 19.84
N GLY A 91 -18.87 5.88 18.51
CA GLY A 91 -18.09 6.77 17.64
C GLY A 91 -17.64 6.13 16.34
N GLN A 92 -18.59 5.91 15.43
CA GLN A 92 -18.39 5.70 14.00
C GLN A 92 -17.76 4.36 13.57
N TRP A 93 -18.56 3.33 13.80
CA TRP A 93 -18.63 2.19 12.90
C TRP A 93 -19.04 2.68 11.49
N VAL A 94 -18.10 2.77 10.56
CA VAL A 94 -18.43 2.39 9.17
C VAL A 94 -18.36 0.87 9.17
N LYS A 95 -19.54 0.27 9.32
CA LYS A 95 -19.78 -1.17 9.28
C LYS A 95 -19.28 -1.70 7.94
N GLU A 96 -18.06 -2.21 7.94
CA GLU A 96 -17.67 -3.35 7.13
C GLU A 96 -18.63 -4.49 7.51
N GLU A 97 -19.57 -4.81 6.62
CA GLU A 97 -20.43 -5.97 6.79
C GLU A 97 -19.61 -7.24 6.64
N LYS A 98 -19.13 -7.76 7.77
CA LYS A 98 -18.90 -9.19 7.94
C LYS A 98 -20.00 -9.75 8.83
N ALA A 99 -21.16 -10.00 8.22
CA ALA A 99 -22.12 -10.95 8.78
C ALA A 99 -21.61 -12.37 8.49
N ALA A 100 -21.86 -13.27 9.43
CA ALA A 100 -21.39 -14.63 9.49
C ALA A 100 -21.56 -15.40 8.17
N SER A 101 -20.56 -16.23 7.87
CA SER A 101 -20.57 -17.27 6.85
C SER A 101 -21.88 -18.08 6.87
N PRO A 102 -22.65 -18.08 5.77
CA PRO A 102 -23.08 -19.32 5.17
C PRO A 102 -21.91 -19.88 4.37
N LEU A 103 -21.58 -21.14 4.66
CA LEU A 103 -20.82 -22.02 3.79
C LEU A 103 -21.14 -21.76 2.31
N ALA A 104 -20.10 -21.59 1.50
CA ALA A 104 -20.10 -21.82 0.05
C ALA A 104 -21.22 -21.14 -0.77
N ALA A 105 -21.09 -19.83 -0.94
CA ALA A 105 -21.42 -19.17 -2.19
C ALA A 105 -20.37 -18.05 -2.37
N ASP A 106 -19.12 -18.38 -2.66
CA ASP A 106 -18.72 -18.50 -4.07
C ASP A 106 -19.90 -18.13 -4.99
N VAL A 107 -20.13 -16.82 -5.15
CA VAL A 107 -20.51 -16.35 -6.48
C VAL A 107 -19.29 -16.74 -7.31
N LEU A 108 -19.26 -18.00 -7.73
CA LEU A 108 -18.39 -18.48 -8.77
C LEU A 108 -18.65 -17.49 -9.88
N LEU A 109 -17.71 -16.56 -10.06
CA LEU A 109 -17.62 -15.82 -11.29
C LEU A 109 -17.58 -16.92 -12.34
N ASP A 110 -18.70 -17.12 -13.01
CA ASP A 110 -18.90 -18.28 -13.87
C ASP A 110 -17.68 -18.38 -14.77
N GLU A 111 -17.03 -19.55 -14.79
CA GLU A 111 -15.74 -19.69 -15.47
C GLU A 111 -15.83 -19.30 -16.95
N ALA A 112 -17.02 -19.46 -17.55
CA ALA A 112 -17.29 -18.95 -18.89
C ALA A 112 -17.30 -17.41 -18.95
N SER A 113 -17.92 -16.73 -17.98
CA SER A 113 -17.89 -15.28 -17.83
C SER A 113 -16.47 -14.74 -17.60
N LEU A 114 -15.66 -15.40 -16.77
CA LEU A 114 -14.26 -15.02 -16.56
C LEU A 114 -13.43 -15.19 -17.85
N LEU A 115 -13.65 -16.28 -18.60
CA LEU A 115 -13.01 -16.50 -19.89
C LEU A 115 -13.40 -15.44 -20.93
N GLU A 116 -14.67 -15.01 -20.94
CA GLU A 116 -15.14 -13.92 -21.78
C GLU A 116 -14.41 -12.61 -21.42
N MET A 117 -14.34 -12.27 -20.13
CA MET A 117 -13.59 -11.09 -19.67
C MET A 117 -12.10 -11.16 -20.06
N LYS A 118 -11.46 -12.33 -19.96
CA LYS A 118 -10.07 -12.53 -20.43
C LYS A 118 -9.94 -12.32 -21.95
N ALA A 119 -10.92 -12.75 -22.73
CA ALA A 119 -10.97 -12.50 -24.17
C ALA A 119 -11.22 -11.02 -24.49
N ASP A 120 -12.01 -10.32 -23.68
CA ASP A 120 -12.22 -8.89 -23.82
C ASP A 120 -10.95 -8.10 -23.45
N VAL A 121 -10.22 -8.47 -22.39
CA VAL A 121 -8.89 -7.91 -22.09
C VAL A 121 -7.97 -8.01 -23.31
N ARG A 122 -7.89 -9.18 -23.96
CA ARG A 122 -7.14 -9.37 -25.22
C ARG A 122 -7.55 -8.35 -26.28
N SER A 123 -8.84 -8.25 -26.54
CA SER A 123 -9.40 -7.40 -27.58
C SER A 123 -9.18 -5.91 -27.29
N LEU A 124 -9.36 -5.49 -26.04
CA LEU A 124 -9.16 -4.13 -25.56
C LEU A 124 -7.68 -3.72 -25.61
N VAL A 125 -6.76 -4.59 -25.17
CA VAL A 125 -5.30 -4.32 -25.23
C VAL A 125 -4.86 -4.15 -26.69
N GLN A 126 -5.29 -5.04 -27.57
CA GLN A 126 -5.01 -4.93 -29.01
C GLN A 126 -5.63 -3.65 -29.60
N ARG A 127 -6.86 -3.30 -29.21
CA ARG A 127 -7.53 -2.09 -29.67
C ARG A 127 -6.80 -0.83 -29.21
N ALA A 128 -6.42 -0.76 -27.94
CA ALA A 128 -5.65 0.35 -27.39
C ALA A 128 -4.30 0.48 -28.10
N GLY A 129 -3.60 -0.64 -28.36
CA GLY A 129 -2.35 -0.65 -29.13
C GLY A 129 -2.51 -0.09 -30.54
N ARG A 130 -3.57 -0.46 -31.27
CA ARG A 130 -3.89 0.10 -32.59
C ARG A 130 -4.23 1.60 -32.51
N GLN A 131 -5.01 2.00 -31.52
CA GLN A 131 -5.37 3.40 -31.29
C GLN A 131 -4.15 4.26 -30.97
N MET A 132 -3.17 3.72 -30.23
CA MET A 132 -1.90 4.40 -29.92
C MET A 132 -0.95 4.51 -31.11
N ALA A 133 -0.90 3.49 -31.97
CA ALA A 133 -0.06 3.52 -33.16
C ALA A 133 -0.61 4.46 -34.25
N THR A 134 -1.91 4.72 -34.23
CA THR A 134 -2.57 5.57 -35.22
C THR A 134 -2.52 7.02 -34.78
N SER A 135 -1.59 7.81 -35.35
CA SER A 135 -1.33 9.23 -35.03
C SER A 135 -2.53 10.21 -35.23
N GLY A 136 -3.74 9.72 -35.48
CA GLY A 136 -4.94 10.53 -35.72
C GLY A 136 -6.23 9.93 -35.13
N ALA A 137 -6.15 8.92 -34.25
CA ALA A 137 -7.33 8.46 -33.53
C ALA A 137 -7.79 9.56 -32.55
N LEU A 138 -9.09 9.87 -32.55
CA LEU A 138 -9.69 10.85 -31.64
C LEU A 138 -9.27 10.51 -30.21
N GLU A 139 -8.57 11.43 -29.52
CA GLU A 139 -7.95 11.19 -28.20
C GLU A 139 -8.97 10.71 -27.14
N SER A 140 -10.26 11.02 -27.32
CA SER A 140 -11.34 10.50 -26.48
C SER A 140 -11.60 9.00 -26.69
N SER A 141 -11.42 8.47 -27.89
CA SER A 141 -11.69 7.06 -28.21
C SER A 141 -10.67 6.11 -27.56
N ILE A 142 -9.41 6.56 -27.44
CA ILE A 142 -8.36 5.81 -26.76
C ILE A 142 -8.54 5.88 -25.24
N LEU A 143 -8.88 7.06 -24.69
CA LEU A 143 -9.13 7.21 -23.26
C LEU A 143 -10.29 6.32 -22.79
N ASN A 144 -11.36 6.21 -23.57
CA ASN A 144 -12.47 5.29 -23.24
C ASN A 144 -12.00 3.84 -23.14
N THR A 145 -11.19 3.36 -24.10
CA THR A 145 -10.61 2.00 -24.03
C THR A 145 -9.70 1.85 -22.80
N ILE A 146 -8.87 2.85 -22.51
CA ILE A 146 -7.96 2.84 -21.35
C ILE A 146 -8.73 2.82 -20.03
N HIS A 147 -9.86 3.54 -19.92
CA HIS A 147 -10.68 3.54 -18.71
C HIS A 147 -11.28 2.16 -18.43
N VAL A 148 -11.78 1.47 -19.47
CA VAL A 148 -12.28 0.09 -19.34
C VAL A 148 -11.15 -0.85 -18.94
N LEU A 149 -9.98 -0.75 -19.60
CA LEU A 149 -8.79 -1.52 -19.23
C LEU A 149 -8.35 -1.26 -17.78
N SER A 150 -8.47 -0.01 -17.31
CA SER A 150 -8.15 0.36 -15.93
C SER A 150 -9.10 -0.29 -14.92
N ALA A 151 -10.39 -0.38 -15.25
CA ALA A 151 -11.36 -1.07 -14.41
C ALA A 151 -11.06 -2.59 -14.34
N TYR A 152 -10.65 -3.19 -15.46
CA TYR A 152 -10.31 -4.61 -15.52
C TYR A 152 -8.98 -4.92 -14.82
N ALA A 153 -8.01 -4.00 -14.85
CA ALA A 153 -6.74 -4.15 -14.13
C ALA A 153 -6.90 -4.21 -12.61
N SER A 154 -7.97 -3.62 -12.07
CA SER A 154 -8.34 -3.71 -10.64
C SER A 154 -8.93 -5.07 -10.24
N ILE A 155 -9.17 -5.97 -11.19
CA ILE A 155 -9.71 -7.31 -10.94
C ILE A 155 -8.54 -8.30 -10.92
N GLY A 156 -8.17 -8.77 -9.74
CA GLY A 156 -7.00 -9.65 -9.56
C GLY A 156 -7.04 -10.94 -10.39
N SER A 157 -8.21 -11.53 -10.61
CA SER A 157 -8.35 -12.76 -11.44
C SER A 157 -8.04 -12.54 -12.93
N LEU A 158 -7.99 -11.29 -13.39
CA LEU A 158 -7.60 -10.91 -14.75
C LEU A 158 -6.12 -10.56 -14.90
N ALA A 159 -5.36 -10.40 -13.80
CA ALA A 159 -3.96 -9.96 -13.85
C ALA A 159 -3.09 -10.85 -14.77
N GLY A 160 -3.31 -12.17 -14.73
CA GLY A 160 -2.66 -13.11 -15.65
C GLY A 160 -2.96 -12.85 -17.13
N ALA A 161 -4.19 -12.46 -17.47
CA ALA A 161 -4.56 -12.13 -18.84
C ALA A 161 -3.89 -10.83 -19.32
N PHE A 162 -3.66 -9.84 -18.46
CA PHE A 162 -2.89 -8.65 -18.85
C PHE A 162 -1.44 -9.01 -19.21
N ARG A 163 -0.82 -9.92 -18.45
CA ARG A 163 0.54 -10.39 -18.72
C ARG A 163 0.64 -11.19 -20.02
N GLU A 164 -0.28 -12.13 -20.24
CA GLU A 164 -0.30 -12.98 -21.44
C GLU A 164 -0.54 -12.21 -22.75
N THR A 165 -1.11 -11.01 -22.67
CA THR A 165 -1.56 -10.24 -23.84
C THR A 165 -0.59 -9.16 -24.29
N GLY A 166 0.56 -9.04 -23.62
CA GLY A 166 1.51 -7.96 -23.88
C GLY A 166 0.97 -6.60 -23.40
N ALA A 167 0.06 -6.57 -22.43
CA ALA A 167 -0.46 -5.31 -21.90
C ALA A 167 0.64 -4.49 -21.21
N LEU A 168 1.68 -5.15 -20.68
CA LEU A 168 2.81 -4.47 -20.07
C LEU A 168 3.61 -3.64 -21.08
N ASP A 169 3.80 -4.13 -22.31
CA ASP A 169 4.42 -3.36 -23.41
C ASP A 169 3.58 -2.14 -23.79
N LEU A 170 2.25 -2.30 -23.81
CA LEU A 170 1.33 -1.20 -24.04
C LEU A 170 1.45 -0.14 -22.94
N LEU A 171 1.48 -0.56 -21.67
CA LEU A 171 1.62 0.33 -20.53
C LEU A 171 2.94 1.09 -20.55
N MET A 172 4.04 0.42 -20.93
CA MET A 172 5.33 1.06 -21.14
C MET A 172 5.26 2.17 -22.21
N LYS A 173 4.60 1.91 -23.34
CA LYS A 173 4.37 2.95 -24.37
C LYS A 173 3.47 4.08 -23.85
N MET A 174 2.45 3.77 -23.06
CA MET A 174 1.54 4.75 -22.47
C MET A 174 2.24 5.68 -21.49
N LEU A 175 3.21 5.17 -20.72
CA LEU A 175 4.01 5.95 -19.79
C LEU A 175 4.89 7.01 -20.49
N CYS A 176 5.27 6.77 -21.75
CA CYS A 176 6.02 7.70 -22.60
C CYS A 176 5.12 8.62 -23.45
N HIS A 177 3.79 8.51 -23.33
CA HIS A 177 2.85 9.27 -24.17
C HIS A 177 2.82 10.76 -23.80
N LYS A 178 2.58 11.65 -24.78
CA LYS A 178 2.52 13.12 -24.56
C LYS A 178 1.35 13.55 -23.67
N GLU A 179 0.21 12.87 -23.81
CA GLU A 179 -1.00 13.12 -23.02
C GLU A 179 -0.86 12.68 -21.55
N LYS A 180 -1.14 13.59 -20.62
CA LYS A 180 -0.97 13.35 -19.17
C LYS A 180 -1.95 12.33 -18.62
N GLN A 181 -3.19 12.29 -19.13
CA GLN A 181 -4.20 11.33 -18.68
C GLN A 181 -3.85 9.88 -19.03
N ILE A 182 -3.23 9.67 -20.19
CA ILE A 182 -2.76 8.35 -20.64
C ILE A 182 -1.64 7.86 -19.72
N ARG A 183 -0.65 8.71 -19.42
CA ARG A 183 0.44 8.39 -18.48
C ARG A 183 -0.07 8.04 -17.09
N ARG A 184 -0.98 8.87 -16.53
CA ARG A 184 -1.58 8.62 -15.21
C ARG A 184 -2.36 7.32 -15.15
N SER A 185 -3.10 7.00 -16.22
CA SER A 185 -3.87 5.75 -16.29
C SER A 185 -2.94 4.54 -16.38
N ALA A 186 -1.84 4.64 -17.12
CA ALA A 186 -0.81 3.60 -17.15
C ALA A 186 -0.23 3.32 -15.76
N GLY A 187 0.12 4.37 -15.01
CA GLY A 187 0.60 4.25 -13.64
C GLY A 187 -0.40 3.58 -12.70
N ARG A 188 -1.68 3.95 -12.77
CA ARG A 188 -2.74 3.30 -11.96
C ARG A 188 -2.94 1.83 -12.31
N MET A 189 -2.94 1.50 -13.59
CA MET A 189 -3.05 0.11 -14.05
C MET A 189 -1.85 -0.71 -13.58
N LEU A 190 -0.63 -0.18 -13.68
CA LEU A 190 0.57 -0.84 -13.18
C LEU A 190 0.50 -1.09 -11.68
N ARG A 191 0.01 -0.10 -10.90
CA ARG A 191 -0.23 -0.27 -9.46
C ARG A 191 -1.17 -1.43 -9.16
N ALA A 192 -2.33 -1.45 -9.84
CA ALA A 192 -3.33 -2.48 -9.64
C ALA A 192 -2.77 -3.87 -10.01
N LEU A 193 -2.10 -3.99 -11.15
CA LEU A 193 -1.51 -5.25 -11.59
C LEU A 193 -0.40 -5.73 -10.65
N ALA A 194 0.49 -4.83 -10.21
CA ALA A 194 1.56 -5.18 -9.27
C ALA A 194 1.01 -5.65 -7.91
N SER A 195 -0.13 -5.10 -7.46
CA SER A 195 -0.78 -5.52 -6.21
C SER A 195 -1.39 -6.94 -6.27
N HIS A 196 -1.65 -7.45 -7.48
CA HIS A 196 -2.27 -8.76 -7.69
C HIS A 196 -1.29 -9.80 -8.25
N ASP A 197 -0.24 -9.36 -8.95
CA ASP A 197 0.74 -10.21 -9.63
C ASP A 197 2.13 -9.55 -9.62
N ALA A 198 2.99 -10.00 -8.71
CA ALA A 198 4.37 -9.53 -8.64
C ALA A 198 5.18 -9.83 -9.91
N GLY A 199 4.77 -10.83 -10.71
CA GLY A 199 5.38 -11.12 -12.00
C GLY A 199 5.23 -9.97 -13.00
N SER A 200 4.10 -9.26 -12.97
CA SER A 200 3.87 -8.07 -13.79
C SER A 200 4.83 -6.94 -13.43
N TRP A 201 5.16 -6.80 -12.14
CA TRP A 201 6.12 -5.80 -11.67
C TRP A 201 7.56 -6.14 -12.06
N ALA A 202 7.99 -7.38 -11.83
CA ALA A 202 9.32 -7.84 -12.21
C ALA A 202 9.59 -7.67 -13.71
N TYR A 203 8.60 -7.96 -14.55
CA TYR A 203 8.69 -7.74 -15.99
C TYR A 203 8.91 -6.28 -16.36
N VAL A 204 8.19 -5.36 -15.71
CA VAL A 204 8.30 -3.92 -15.97
C VAL A 204 9.67 -3.40 -15.56
N LEU A 205 10.17 -3.77 -14.38
CA LEU A 205 11.52 -3.40 -13.95
C LEU A 205 12.60 -3.94 -14.89
N LEU A 206 12.49 -5.21 -15.29
CA LEU A 206 13.43 -5.80 -16.24
C LEU A 206 13.40 -5.05 -17.59
N SER A 207 12.20 -4.77 -18.11
CA SER A 207 12.02 -4.05 -19.36
C SER A 207 12.56 -2.62 -19.31
N LEU A 208 12.40 -1.94 -18.17
CA LEU A 208 12.96 -0.61 -17.92
C LEU A 208 14.49 -0.65 -17.86
N SER A 209 15.07 -1.65 -17.17
CA SER A 209 16.54 -1.78 -17.04
C SER A 209 17.24 -2.03 -18.38
N GLN A 210 16.56 -2.65 -19.35
CA GLN A 210 17.08 -2.92 -20.68
C GLN A 210 16.94 -1.76 -21.66
N GLN A 211 16.14 -0.74 -21.32
CA GLN A 211 16.00 0.44 -22.17
C GLN A 211 17.17 1.39 -21.92
N ASP A 212 17.98 1.63 -22.95
CA ASP A 212 19.01 2.67 -22.89
C ASP A 212 18.34 4.06 -22.88
N GLY A 213 18.71 4.90 -21.91
CA GLY A 213 18.26 6.30 -21.89
C GLY A 213 16.78 6.50 -21.55
N ILE A 214 16.15 5.61 -20.77
CA ILE A 214 14.75 5.76 -20.31
C ILE A 214 14.47 7.16 -19.77
N GLU A 215 15.45 7.73 -19.07
CA GLU A 215 15.36 9.03 -18.43
C GLU A 215 15.13 10.17 -19.43
N GLN A 216 15.60 10.01 -20.68
CA GLN A 216 15.44 10.99 -21.75
C GLN A 216 14.09 10.86 -22.47
N HIS A 217 13.48 9.66 -22.44
CA HIS A 217 12.24 9.36 -23.15
C HIS A 217 10.99 9.40 -22.25
N MET A 218 11.15 9.35 -20.92
CA MET A 218 10.05 9.42 -19.96
C MET A 218 9.89 10.80 -19.33
N TYR A 219 8.65 11.28 -19.30
CA TYR A 219 8.27 12.49 -18.56
C TYR A 219 8.49 12.31 -17.05
N PHE A 220 8.83 13.40 -16.36
CA PHE A 220 9.08 13.43 -14.91
C PHE A 220 7.95 12.76 -14.10
N ASP A 221 6.69 13.09 -14.39
CA ASP A 221 5.52 12.49 -13.70
C ASP A 221 5.51 10.96 -13.75
N SER A 222 5.89 10.36 -14.89
CA SER A 222 5.90 8.91 -15.05
C SER A 222 7.09 8.27 -14.36
N ARG A 223 8.26 8.93 -14.37
CA ARG A 223 9.44 8.49 -13.61
C ARG A 223 9.15 8.48 -12.11
N TYR A 224 8.51 9.54 -11.62
CA TYR A 224 8.07 9.63 -10.23
C TYR A 224 7.09 8.52 -9.87
N THR A 225 6.09 8.27 -10.73
CA THR A 225 5.11 7.19 -10.50
C THR A 225 5.78 5.81 -10.45
N LEU A 226 6.76 5.53 -11.32
CA LEU A 226 7.50 4.27 -11.30
C LEU A 226 8.36 4.13 -10.03
N LEU A 227 8.99 5.20 -9.57
CA LEU A 227 9.76 5.21 -8.33
C LEU A 227 8.87 5.01 -7.10
N GLU A 228 7.69 5.65 -7.08
CA GLU A 228 6.68 5.45 -6.04
C GLU A 228 6.21 3.99 -6.01
N LEU A 229 5.91 3.40 -7.17
CA LEU A 229 5.55 1.99 -7.29
C LEU A 229 6.67 1.04 -6.85
N PHE A 230 7.92 1.38 -7.15
CA PHE A 230 9.09 0.64 -6.68
C PHE A 230 9.21 0.67 -5.16
N ALA A 231 9.06 1.84 -4.56
CA ALA A 231 9.07 1.97 -3.11
C ALA A 231 7.91 1.18 -2.48
N GLU A 232 6.68 1.28 -3.03
CA GLU A 232 5.51 0.55 -2.54
C GLU A 232 5.75 -0.97 -2.57
N THR A 233 6.20 -1.52 -3.70
CA THR A 233 6.41 -2.97 -3.88
C THR A 233 7.58 -3.53 -3.06
N THR A 234 8.64 -2.75 -2.85
CA THR A 234 9.79 -3.17 -2.03
C THR A 234 9.60 -2.93 -0.54
N SER A 235 8.67 -2.05 -0.15
CA SER A 235 8.28 -1.83 1.25
C SER A 235 7.32 -2.87 1.80
N SER A 236 6.71 -3.69 0.93
CA SER A 236 5.92 -4.84 1.33
C SER A 236 6.83 -5.94 1.85
N GLU A 237 6.80 -6.21 3.16
CA GLU A 237 7.62 -7.24 3.84
C GLU A 237 7.41 -8.66 3.27
N GLU A 238 6.41 -8.87 2.41
CA GLU A 238 6.06 -10.16 1.78
C GLU A 238 6.90 -10.51 0.54
N GLN A 239 7.58 -9.55 -0.10
CA GLN A 239 8.33 -9.77 -1.34
C GLN A 239 9.79 -9.33 -1.20
N CYS A 240 10.59 -10.21 -0.59
CA CYS A 240 12.05 -10.16 -0.73
C CYS A 240 12.45 -10.54 -2.16
N VAL A 241 12.35 -9.58 -3.08
CA VAL A 241 13.02 -9.66 -4.38
C VAL A 241 14.50 -9.41 -4.15
N SER A 242 15.32 -10.46 -4.31
CA SER A 242 16.78 -10.33 -4.33
C SER A 242 17.20 -9.45 -5.51
N PHE A 243 17.86 -8.33 -5.23
CA PHE A 243 18.33 -7.35 -6.21
C PHE A 243 19.82 -7.53 -6.55
N GLU A 244 20.30 -8.76 -6.67
CA GLU A 244 21.66 -9.00 -7.12
C GLU A 244 21.77 -8.72 -8.63
N GLY A 245 22.10 -7.47 -8.99
CA GLY A 245 22.46 -7.05 -10.35
C GLY A 245 21.57 -6.02 -11.04
N ILE A 246 20.55 -5.45 -10.39
CA ILE A 246 19.73 -4.38 -11.01
C ILE A 246 20.36 -3.02 -10.70
N HIS A 247 20.98 -2.41 -11.71
CA HIS A 247 21.43 -1.02 -11.63
C HIS A 247 20.21 -0.09 -11.64
N LEU A 248 19.96 0.57 -10.51
CA LEU A 248 18.94 1.61 -10.39
C LEU A 248 19.42 2.90 -11.10
N PRO A 249 18.51 3.66 -11.75
CA PRO A 249 18.85 4.96 -12.31
C PRO A 249 19.26 5.93 -11.20
N GLN A 250 20.46 6.52 -11.32
CA GLN A 250 20.94 7.58 -10.44
C GLN A 250 20.28 8.90 -10.82
N VAL A 251 19.70 9.58 -9.82
CA VAL A 251 19.11 10.93 -9.95
C VAL A 251 20.19 12.00 -9.77
#